data_AF-A0A446C3V2-F1
#
_entry.id   AF-A0A446C3V2-F1
#
_cell.length_a   1.000
_cell.length_b   1.000
_cell.length_c   1.000
_cell.angle_alpha   90.00
_cell.angle_beta   90.00
_cell.angle_gamma   90.00
#
_symmetry.space_group_name_H-M   'P 1'
#
loop_
_entity.id
_entity.type
_entity.pdbx_description
1 polymer ?
#
loop_
_entity_poly.entity_id
_entity_poly.type
_entity_poly.pdbx_seq_one_letter_code
_entity_poly.pdbx_strand_id
1 'polypeptide(L)'
;MQEKTSATPPAAGASAQRGRFETLARALDGELARLALWGKVEQDYQKQYADVLAPLETVEVELKARLVFCFDHACKQKELTKAERQLASEIAAQLAEETLCSLELDGTPAECDTDRLKALYRKHGGGDFDADFAEEREAAGAPAEEPPAPQAEADDTAPALLAEVRALAAMEADKRDAAGEDRYAEYNRVLEARLAGVAREIAAAERGFKARYRFDPEQSIDPADLMEDLDAEIADVREYIGELEFELEQFVDMQQVKAWLKAMKRQLAATRRREARN
;
A
#
# COMPACT_ATOMS: atom_id res chain seq x y z
N MET A 1 62.60 15.79 45.17
CA MET A 1 61.26 16.42 45.35
C MET A 1 60.40 15.92 44.22
N GLN A 2 59.33 15.19 44.54
CA GLN A 2 58.41 14.59 43.57
C GLN A 2 57.43 15.67 43.08
N GLU A 3 57.40 15.91 41.77
CA GLU A 3 56.31 16.65 41.14
C GLU A 3 55.09 15.73 41.08
N LYS A 4 54.08 16.05 41.89
CA LYS A 4 52.75 15.44 41.81
C LYS A 4 52.00 16.12 40.67
N THR A 5 51.92 15.46 39.53
CA THR A 5 50.97 15.80 38.47
C THR A 5 49.57 15.42 38.93
N SER A 6 48.79 16.42 39.35
CA SER A 6 47.36 16.27 39.61
C SER A 6 46.61 16.19 38.28
N ALA A 7 46.21 14.99 37.89
CA ALA A 7 45.21 14.82 36.83
C ALA A 7 43.83 15.17 37.41
N THR A 8 43.27 16.29 36.96
CA THR A 8 41.88 16.67 37.22
C THR A 8 40.97 15.63 36.58
N PRO A 9 39.99 15.05 37.30
CA PRO A 9 39.03 14.14 36.69
C PRO A 9 38.18 14.90 35.64
N PRO A 10 37.81 14.27 34.51
CA PRO A 10 36.93 14.93 33.54
C PRO A 10 35.60 15.29 34.20
N ALA A 11 35.15 16.52 33.94
CA ALA A 11 33.92 17.05 34.52
C ALA A 11 32.71 16.22 34.05
N ALA A 12 31.80 15.87 34.96
CA ALA A 12 30.67 14.98 34.70
C ALA A 12 29.76 15.43 33.52
N GLY A 13 29.74 16.72 33.16
CA GLY A 13 29.00 17.28 32.03
C GLY A 13 29.51 16.82 30.65
N ALA A 14 30.83 16.73 30.47
CA ALA A 14 31.44 16.26 29.22
C ALA A 14 31.05 14.80 28.89
N SER A 15 30.91 13.95 29.91
CA SER A 15 30.44 12.57 29.76
C SER A 15 28.97 12.49 29.30
N ALA A 16 28.12 13.41 29.77
CA ALA A 16 26.69 13.44 29.43
C ALA A 16 26.45 13.89 27.98
N GLN A 17 27.12 14.97 27.52
CA GLN A 17 27.00 15.44 26.13
C GLN A 17 27.52 14.42 25.13
N ARG A 18 28.61 13.72 25.46
CA ARG A 18 29.14 12.60 24.66
C ARG A 18 28.18 11.41 24.61
N GLY A 19 27.58 11.02 25.74
CA GLY A 19 26.59 9.95 25.75
C GLY A 19 25.35 10.26 24.90
N ARG A 20 24.91 11.52 24.89
CA ARG A 20 23.85 12.00 23.98
C ARG A 20 24.30 11.91 22.52
N PHE A 21 25.51 12.34 22.21
CA PHE A 21 26.08 12.24 20.87
C PHE A 21 26.08 10.81 20.34
N GLU A 22 26.57 9.86 21.13
CA GLU A 22 26.61 8.44 20.74
C GLU A 22 25.23 7.83 20.55
N THR A 23 24.24 8.31 21.30
CA THR A 23 22.85 7.87 21.15
C THR A 23 22.23 8.44 19.88
N LEU A 24 22.41 9.74 19.63
CA LEU A 24 21.91 10.40 18.43
C LEU A 24 22.59 9.88 17.15
N ALA A 25 23.89 9.60 17.19
CA ALA A 25 24.62 9.02 16.07
C ALA A 25 24.08 7.64 15.70
N ARG A 26 23.89 6.75 16.68
CA ARG A 26 23.28 5.42 16.46
C ARG A 26 21.85 5.51 15.94
N ALA A 27 21.05 6.45 16.47
CA ALA A 27 19.70 6.68 15.98
C ALA A 27 19.71 7.15 14.52
N LEU A 28 20.63 8.05 14.16
CA LEU A 28 20.77 8.55 12.79
C LEU A 28 21.18 7.44 11.82
N ASP A 29 22.13 6.58 12.22
CA ASP A 29 22.52 5.42 11.42
C ASP A 29 21.34 4.48 11.18
N GLY A 30 20.50 4.26 12.20
CA GLY A 30 19.28 3.47 12.09
C GLY A 30 18.24 4.07 11.12
N GLU A 31 17.94 5.36 11.26
CA GLU A 31 16.99 6.05 10.36
C GLU A 31 17.53 6.11 8.91
N LEU A 32 18.84 6.33 8.72
CA LEU A 32 19.45 6.30 7.37
C LEU A 32 19.37 4.90 6.75
N ALA A 33 19.58 3.83 7.54
CA ALA A 33 19.40 2.47 7.07
C ALA A 33 17.94 2.19 6.68
N ARG A 34 16.97 2.70 7.46
CA ARG A 34 15.55 2.61 7.15
C ARG A 34 15.18 3.38 5.88
N LEU A 35 15.71 4.58 5.68
CA LEU A 35 15.51 5.35 4.44
C LEU A 35 16.10 4.62 3.23
N ALA A 36 17.28 4.02 3.36
CA ALA A 36 17.88 3.22 2.31
C ALA A 36 17.06 1.96 2.00
N LEU A 37 16.48 1.32 3.02
CA LEU A 37 15.58 0.18 2.86
C LEU A 37 14.33 0.59 2.05
N TRP A 38 13.69 1.71 2.40
CA TRP A 38 12.57 2.26 1.63
C TRP A 38 12.91 2.42 0.15
N GLY A 39 14.04 3.06 -0.17
CA GLY A 39 14.44 3.28 -1.57
C GLY A 39 14.73 1.97 -2.34
N LYS A 40 15.21 0.93 -1.65
CA LYS A 40 15.41 -0.41 -2.26
C LYS A 40 14.07 -1.11 -2.48
N VAL A 41 13.24 -1.17 -1.44
CA VAL A 41 11.97 -1.90 -1.48
C VAL A 41 10.99 -1.24 -2.46
N GLU A 42 10.98 0.09 -2.57
CA GLU A 42 10.16 0.76 -3.58
C GLU A 42 10.51 0.30 -5.01
N GLN A 43 11.80 0.11 -5.32
CA GLN A 43 12.23 -0.39 -6.63
C GLN A 43 11.85 -1.86 -6.85
N ASP A 44 12.08 -2.70 -5.84
CA ASP A 44 11.74 -4.12 -5.88
C ASP A 44 10.22 -4.32 -6.03
N TYR A 45 9.43 -3.59 -5.23
CA TYR A 45 7.97 -3.56 -5.26
C TYR A 45 7.47 -3.06 -6.61
N GLN A 46 7.96 -1.91 -7.10
CA GLN A 46 7.54 -1.36 -8.40
C GLN A 46 7.73 -2.37 -9.52
N LYS A 47 8.88 -3.05 -9.54
CA LYS A 47 9.19 -4.04 -10.56
C LYS A 47 8.24 -5.23 -10.45
N GLN A 48 8.07 -5.79 -9.26
CA GLN A 48 7.22 -6.97 -9.07
C GLN A 48 5.74 -6.67 -9.32
N TYR A 49 5.27 -5.50 -8.90
CA TYR A 49 3.94 -5.00 -9.21
C TYR A 49 3.73 -4.93 -10.74
N ALA A 50 4.64 -4.26 -11.46
CA ALA A 50 4.51 -4.08 -12.91
C ALA A 50 4.67 -5.37 -13.71
N ASP A 51 5.59 -6.26 -13.31
CA ASP A 51 5.90 -7.49 -14.03
C ASP A 51 4.89 -8.61 -13.73
N VAL A 52 4.23 -8.59 -12.56
CA VAL A 52 3.42 -9.71 -12.06
C VAL A 52 2.00 -9.30 -11.66
N LEU A 53 1.84 -8.39 -10.69
CA LEU A 53 0.51 -8.10 -10.13
C LEU A 53 -0.39 -7.37 -11.14
N ALA A 54 0.08 -6.29 -11.75
CA ALA A 54 -0.73 -5.50 -12.69
C ALA A 54 -1.24 -6.30 -13.92
N PRO A 55 -0.45 -7.20 -14.53
CA PRO A 55 -0.98 -8.13 -15.53
C PRO A 55 -2.06 -9.08 -15.00
N LEU A 56 -1.94 -9.54 -13.75
CA LEU A 56 -2.94 -10.41 -13.13
C LEU A 56 -4.25 -9.66 -12.85
N GLU A 57 -4.17 -8.44 -12.30
CA GLU A 57 -5.34 -7.56 -12.10
C GLU A 57 -6.09 -7.32 -13.43
N THR A 58 -5.34 -7.16 -14.53
CA THR A 58 -5.92 -7.06 -15.87
C THR A 58 -6.69 -8.32 -16.26
N VAL A 59 -6.08 -9.49 -16.10
CA VAL A 59 -6.72 -10.78 -16.39
C VAL A 59 -7.96 -10.99 -15.53
N GLU A 60 -7.89 -10.67 -14.24
CA GLU A 60 -9.00 -10.77 -13.30
C GLU A 60 -10.21 -9.94 -13.79
N VAL A 61 -9.99 -8.67 -14.11
CA VAL A 61 -11.02 -7.76 -14.63
C VAL A 61 -11.63 -8.29 -15.94
N GLU A 62 -10.82 -8.82 -16.85
CA GLU A 62 -11.31 -9.42 -18.10
C GLU A 62 -12.15 -10.68 -17.88
N LEU A 63 -11.76 -11.53 -16.92
CA LEU A 63 -12.51 -12.73 -16.56
C LEU A 63 -13.84 -12.37 -15.89
N LYS A 64 -13.85 -11.40 -14.98
CA LYS A 64 -15.09 -10.86 -14.38
C LYS A 64 -16.02 -10.31 -15.46
N ALA A 65 -15.49 -9.52 -16.40
CA ALA A 65 -16.26 -9.00 -17.52
C ALA A 65 -16.90 -10.12 -18.37
N ARG A 66 -16.14 -11.19 -18.64
CA ARG A 66 -16.66 -12.38 -19.34
C ARG A 66 -17.76 -13.09 -18.55
N LEU A 67 -17.61 -13.22 -17.23
CA LEU A 67 -18.64 -13.81 -16.36
C LEU A 67 -19.94 -12.99 -16.40
N VAL A 68 -19.86 -11.66 -16.34
CA VAL A 68 -21.04 -10.79 -16.50
C VAL A 68 -21.77 -11.09 -17.81
N PHE A 69 -21.04 -11.27 -18.93
CA PHE A 69 -21.64 -11.62 -20.22
C PHE A 69 -22.28 -13.02 -20.21
N CYS A 70 -21.65 -13.99 -19.53
CA CYS A 70 -22.20 -15.33 -19.33
C CYS A 70 -23.50 -15.31 -18.52
N PHE A 71 -23.58 -14.51 -17.45
CA PHE A 71 -24.81 -14.36 -16.66
C PHE A 71 -25.91 -13.65 -17.44
N ASP A 72 -25.62 -12.58 -18.18
CA ASP A 72 -26.59 -11.93 -19.08
C ASP A 72 -27.19 -12.93 -20.08
N HIS A 73 -26.33 -13.78 -20.65
CA HIS A 73 -26.76 -14.84 -21.55
C HIS A 73 -27.63 -15.87 -20.83
N ALA A 74 -27.22 -16.34 -19.65
CA ALA A 74 -27.97 -17.30 -18.85
C ALA A 74 -29.36 -16.78 -18.47
N CYS A 75 -29.51 -15.48 -18.17
CA CYS A 75 -30.81 -14.84 -17.93
C CYS A 75 -31.79 -14.96 -19.12
N LYS A 76 -31.32 -15.21 -20.35
CA LYS A 76 -32.18 -15.39 -21.53
C LYS A 76 -32.62 -16.84 -21.75
N GLN A 77 -32.01 -17.79 -21.03
CA GLN A 77 -32.25 -19.22 -21.21
C GLN A 77 -33.54 -19.68 -20.54
N LYS A 78 -34.28 -20.55 -21.25
CA LYS A 78 -35.61 -21.00 -20.83
C LYS A 78 -35.54 -22.12 -19.80
N GLU A 79 -34.41 -22.80 -19.74
CA GLU A 79 -34.10 -23.88 -18.81
C GLU A 79 -34.06 -23.36 -17.37
N LEU A 80 -33.61 -22.12 -17.15
CA LEU A 80 -33.62 -21.50 -15.83
C LEU A 80 -35.05 -21.17 -15.38
N THR A 81 -35.32 -21.34 -14.09
CA THR A 81 -36.54 -20.85 -13.46
C THR A 81 -36.51 -19.32 -13.34
N LYS A 82 -37.66 -18.70 -13.06
CA LYS A 82 -37.73 -17.25 -12.82
C LYS A 82 -36.81 -16.83 -11.65
N ALA A 83 -36.74 -17.63 -10.60
CA ALA A 83 -35.90 -17.34 -9.43
C ALA A 83 -34.40 -17.50 -9.73
N GLU A 84 -34.01 -18.47 -10.57
CA GLU A 84 -32.62 -18.64 -10.99
C GLU A 84 -32.18 -17.52 -11.94
N ARG A 85 -33.05 -17.09 -12.87
CA ARG A 85 -32.78 -15.93 -13.73
C ARG A 85 -32.63 -14.64 -12.94
N GLN A 86 -33.43 -14.47 -11.88
CA GLN A 86 -33.33 -13.30 -11.00
C GLN A 86 -32.00 -13.31 -10.24
N LEU A 87 -31.60 -14.46 -9.68
CA LEU A 87 -30.30 -14.59 -9.01
C LEU A 87 -29.13 -14.33 -9.97
N ALA A 88 -29.18 -14.89 -11.18
CA ALA A 88 -28.17 -14.62 -12.21
C ALA A 88 -28.10 -13.12 -12.59
N SER A 89 -29.26 -12.44 -12.62
CA SER A 89 -29.33 -10.99 -12.86
C SER A 89 -28.67 -10.18 -11.73
N GLU A 90 -28.92 -10.55 -10.48
CA GLU A 90 -28.31 -9.89 -9.31
C GLU A 90 -26.79 -10.06 -9.31
N ILE A 91 -26.32 -11.28 -9.59
CA ILE A 91 -24.88 -11.57 -9.69
C ILE A 91 -24.25 -10.80 -10.85
N ALA A 92 -24.92 -10.74 -12.01
CA ALA A 92 -24.44 -9.95 -13.16
C ALA A 92 -24.31 -8.47 -12.83
N ALA A 93 -25.27 -7.89 -12.10
CA ALA A 93 -25.22 -6.49 -11.70
C ALA A 93 -24.05 -6.22 -10.75
N GLN A 94 -23.90 -7.05 -9.71
CA GLN A 94 -22.84 -6.90 -8.72
C GLN A 94 -21.45 -7.06 -9.34
N LEU A 95 -21.24 -8.10 -10.16
CA LEU A 95 -19.97 -8.28 -10.86
C LEU A 95 -19.69 -7.16 -11.86
N ALA A 96 -20.71 -6.64 -12.55
CA ALA A 96 -20.53 -5.52 -13.47
C ALA A 96 -20.10 -4.26 -12.72
N GLU A 97 -20.73 -3.97 -11.59
CA GLU A 97 -20.37 -2.84 -10.71
C GLU A 97 -18.93 -2.96 -10.23
N GLU A 98 -18.57 -4.10 -9.63
CA GLU A 98 -17.24 -4.37 -9.12
C GLU A 98 -16.17 -4.23 -10.23
N THR A 99 -16.42 -4.82 -11.40
CA THR A 99 -15.51 -4.73 -12.55
C THR A 99 -15.34 -3.29 -13.03
N LEU A 100 -16.43 -2.53 -13.13
CA LEU A 100 -16.39 -1.13 -13.57
C LEU A 100 -15.70 -0.23 -12.53
N CYS A 101 -15.91 -0.49 -11.24
CA CYS A 101 -15.18 0.18 -10.16
C CYS A 101 -13.68 -0.09 -10.25
N SER A 102 -13.23 -1.34 -10.45
CA SER A 102 -11.80 -1.63 -10.66
C SER A 102 -11.22 -0.91 -11.88
N LEU A 103 -11.98 -0.81 -12.98
CA LEU A 103 -11.56 -0.09 -14.18
C LEU A 103 -11.43 1.42 -13.95
N GLU A 104 -12.41 2.05 -13.30
CA GLU A 104 -12.45 3.51 -13.11
C GLU A 104 -11.65 4.00 -11.92
N LEU A 105 -11.61 3.23 -10.83
CA LEU A 105 -10.72 3.51 -9.72
C LEU A 105 -9.31 3.21 -10.20
N ASP A 106 -8.93 1.95 -10.38
CA ASP A 106 -7.52 1.55 -10.47
C ASP A 106 -6.86 1.92 -11.80
N GLY A 107 -7.67 2.19 -12.82
CA GLY A 107 -7.19 2.50 -14.17
C GLY A 107 -6.63 1.26 -14.85
N THR A 108 -7.06 0.07 -14.41
CA THR A 108 -6.58 -1.22 -14.90
C THR A 108 -6.82 -1.33 -16.41
N PRO A 109 -5.77 -1.53 -17.22
CA PRO A 109 -5.91 -1.57 -18.66
C PRO A 109 -6.47 -2.93 -19.12
N ALA A 110 -7.79 -3.07 -19.20
CA ALA A 110 -8.42 -4.30 -19.69
C ALA A 110 -8.94 -4.15 -21.13
N GLU A 111 -8.75 -5.17 -21.96
CA GLU A 111 -9.33 -5.25 -23.31
C GLU A 111 -10.76 -5.79 -23.25
N CYS A 112 -11.64 -5.13 -22.50
CA CYS A 112 -13.05 -5.49 -22.38
C CYS A 112 -13.98 -4.42 -22.98
N ASP A 113 -15.17 -4.84 -23.40
CA ASP A 113 -16.19 -3.93 -23.93
C ASP A 113 -16.89 -3.20 -22.76
N THR A 114 -16.27 -2.10 -22.30
CA THR A 114 -16.73 -1.31 -21.16
C THR A 114 -18.13 -0.73 -21.38
N ASP A 115 -18.44 -0.28 -22.60
CA ASP A 115 -19.77 0.24 -22.94
C ASP A 115 -20.84 -0.84 -22.78
N ARG A 116 -20.53 -2.07 -23.21
CA ARG A 116 -21.40 -3.22 -22.98
C ARG A 116 -21.53 -3.56 -21.50
N LEU A 117 -20.46 -3.48 -20.70
CA LEU A 117 -20.53 -3.68 -19.24
C LEU A 117 -21.46 -2.65 -18.59
N LYS A 118 -21.28 -1.36 -18.88
CA LYS A 118 -22.16 -0.28 -18.38
C LYS A 118 -23.61 -0.50 -18.79
N ALA A 119 -23.86 -0.93 -20.02
CA ALA A 119 -25.21 -1.26 -20.49
C ALA A 119 -25.82 -2.46 -19.73
N LEU A 120 -25.01 -3.47 -19.40
CA LEU A 120 -25.46 -4.62 -18.60
C LEU A 120 -25.68 -4.28 -17.13
N TYR A 121 -24.84 -3.43 -16.53
CA TYR A 121 -25.08 -2.86 -15.21
C TYR A 121 -26.44 -2.15 -15.17
N ARG A 122 -26.68 -1.23 -16.11
CA ARG A 122 -27.98 -0.53 -16.22
C ARG A 122 -29.15 -1.49 -16.39
N LYS A 123 -28.97 -2.53 -17.20
CA LYS A 123 -30.02 -3.53 -17.44
C LYS A 123 -30.36 -4.34 -16.18
N HIS A 124 -29.35 -4.75 -15.41
CA HIS A 124 -29.51 -5.72 -14.33
C HIS A 124 -29.64 -5.08 -12.93
N GLY A 125 -28.95 -3.96 -12.69
CA GLY A 125 -29.00 -3.17 -11.45
C GLY A 125 -29.99 -2.00 -11.52
N GLY A 126 -30.32 -1.50 -12.71
CA GLY A 126 -31.26 -0.39 -12.90
C GLY A 126 -30.69 1.01 -12.67
N GLY A 127 -29.42 1.12 -12.27
CA GLY A 127 -28.67 2.36 -12.10
C GLY A 127 -27.90 2.80 -13.34
N ASP A 128 -27.29 3.96 -13.28
CA ASP A 128 -26.40 4.47 -14.33
C ASP A 128 -25.00 4.61 -13.73
N PHE A 129 -24.11 3.70 -14.09
CA PHE A 129 -22.82 3.57 -13.41
C PHE A 129 -22.05 4.88 -13.34
N ASP A 130 -22.02 5.66 -14.43
CA ASP A 130 -21.28 6.94 -14.48
C ASP A 130 -21.87 7.95 -13.50
N ALA A 131 -23.20 8.01 -13.37
CA ALA A 131 -23.87 8.89 -12.42
C ALA A 131 -23.69 8.41 -10.98
N ASP A 132 -23.88 7.10 -10.74
CA ASP A 132 -23.77 6.49 -9.42
C ASP A 132 -22.33 6.63 -8.88
N PHE A 133 -21.32 6.38 -9.71
CA PHE A 133 -19.91 6.53 -9.38
C PHE A 133 -19.52 8.01 -9.14
N ALA A 134 -20.04 8.93 -9.94
CA ALA A 134 -19.79 10.36 -9.75
C ALA A 134 -20.39 10.86 -8.43
N GLU A 135 -21.62 10.45 -8.09
CA GLU A 135 -22.26 10.79 -6.82
C GLU A 135 -21.47 10.24 -5.63
N GLU A 136 -20.99 8.99 -5.71
CA GLU A 136 -20.15 8.38 -4.69
C GLU A 136 -18.80 9.11 -4.52
N ARG A 137 -18.15 9.50 -5.63
CA ARG A 137 -16.94 10.33 -5.61
C ARG A 137 -17.16 11.71 -4.99
N GLU A 138 -18.30 12.34 -5.27
CA GLU A 138 -18.65 13.62 -4.65
C GLU A 138 -18.93 13.46 -3.15
N ALA A 139 -19.61 12.39 -2.75
CA ALA A 139 -19.90 12.08 -1.35
C ALA A 139 -18.65 11.72 -0.53
N ALA A 140 -17.69 11.01 -1.16
CA ALA A 140 -16.40 10.68 -0.56
C ALA A 140 -15.49 11.92 -0.35
N GLY A 141 -15.84 13.07 -0.93
CA GLY A 141 -15.05 14.29 -0.89
C GLY A 141 -13.89 14.27 -1.90
N ALA A 142 -13.45 15.45 -2.32
CA ALA A 142 -12.32 15.58 -3.23
C ALA A 142 -11.07 14.92 -2.63
N PRO A 143 -10.22 14.25 -3.43
CA PRO A 143 -8.93 13.78 -2.95
C PRO A 143 -8.21 14.97 -2.33
N ALA A 144 -7.74 14.80 -1.09
CA ALA A 144 -6.94 15.81 -0.41
C ALA A 144 -5.85 16.25 -1.39
N GLU A 145 -5.83 17.55 -1.68
CA GLU A 145 -4.83 18.20 -2.52
C GLU A 145 -3.47 17.62 -2.13
N GLU A 146 -2.80 17.00 -3.11
CA GLU A 146 -1.50 16.38 -2.92
C GLU A 146 -0.63 17.42 -2.18
N PRO A 147 -0.28 17.20 -0.91
CA PRO A 147 0.43 18.21 -0.16
C PRO A 147 1.71 18.47 -0.96
N PRO A 148 2.00 19.74 -1.29
CA PRO A 148 3.08 20.08 -2.21
C PRO A 148 4.30 19.28 -1.79
N ALA A 149 4.86 18.52 -2.75
CA ALA A 149 6.03 17.70 -2.52
C ALA A 149 6.99 18.51 -1.64
N PRO A 150 7.39 18.00 -0.45
CA PRO A 150 8.17 18.79 0.47
C PRO A 150 9.36 19.28 -0.33
N GLN A 151 9.40 20.59 -0.58
CA GLN A 151 10.57 21.22 -1.13
C GLN A 151 11.64 20.81 -0.14
N ALA A 152 12.64 20.07 -0.62
CA ALA A 152 13.82 19.80 0.15
C ALA A 152 14.44 21.17 0.41
N GLU A 153 13.98 21.85 1.46
CA GLU A 153 14.70 22.96 2.04
C GLU A 153 16.06 22.36 2.32
N ALA A 154 17.05 22.86 1.57
CA ALA A 154 18.42 22.44 1.70
C ALA A 154 18.71 22.41 3.20
N ASP A 155 19.03 21.22 3.69
CA ASP A 155 19.40 20.97 5.07
C ASP A 155 20.50 21.98 5.40
N ASP A 156 20.18 23.06 6.12
CA ASP A 156 21.13 24.14 6.46
C ASP A 156 22.15 23.67 7.51
N THR A 157 22.23 22.36 7.73
CA THR A 157 23.37 21.74 8.38
C THR A 157 24.59 21.94 7.51
N ALA A 158 25.50 22.78 7.96
CA ALA A 158 26.79 22.99 7.32
C ALA A 158 27.40 21.62 6.94
N PRO A 159 27.50 21.25 5.65
CA PRO A 159 27.87 19.90 5.23
C PRO A 159 29.27 19.50 5.73
N ALA A 160 30.12 20.49 5.99
CA ALA A 160 31.40 20.32 6.66
C ALA A 160 31.29 19.77 8.08
N LEU A 161 30.32 20.25 8.86
CA LEU A 161 30.12 19.86 10.26
C LEU A 161 29.49 18.46 10.38
N LEU A 162 28.61 18.09 9.45
CA LEU A 162 28.13 16.70 9.33
C LEU A 162 29.27 15.74 8.94
N ALA A 163 30.14 16.14 8.01
CA ALA A 163 31.31 15.34 7.65
C ALA A 163 32.27 15.17 8.84
N GLU A 164 32.44 16.23 9.65
CA GLU A 164 33.22 16.19 10.88
C GLU A 164 32.61 15.27 11.94
N VAL A 165 31.28 15.34 12.14
CA VAL A 165 30.54 14.44 13.03
C VAL A 165 30.70 12.98 12.63
N ARG A 166 30.58 12.67 11.33
CA ARG A 166 30.80 11.31 10.81
C ARG A 166 32.25 10.85 11.01
N ALA A 167 33.22 11.73 10.75
CA ALA A 167 34.63 11.43 10.95
C ALA A 167 34.92 11.12 12.43
N LEU A 168 34.36 11.91 13.36
CA LEU A 168 34.51 11.69 14.80
C LEU A 168 33.82 10.41 15.26
N ALA A 169 32.62 10.12 14.74
CA ALA A 169 31.90 8.88 15.00
C ALA A 169 32.65 7.62 14.49
N ALA A 170 33.57 7.77 13.54
CA ALA A 170 34.44 6.70 13.04
C ALA A 170 35.79 6.59 13.78
N MET A 171 36.16 7.56 14.63
CA MET A 171 37.42 7.55 15.38
C MET A 171 37.38 6.65 16.63
N GLU A 172 38.54 6.18 17.11
CA GLU A 172 38.67 5.44 18.38
C GLU A 172 38.30 6.29 19.60
N ALA A 173 37.83 5.63 20.68
CA ALA A 173 37.29 6.28 21.88
C ALA A 173 38.24 7.33 22.51
N ASP A 174 39.54 7.05 22.58
CA ASP A 174 40.56 7.96 23.13
C ASP A 174 40.66 9.30 22.38
N LYS A 175 40.33 9.35 21.09
CA LYS A 175 40.33 10.59 20.28
C LYS A 175 39.02 11.36 20.38
N ARG A 176 37.92 10.68 20.74
CA ARG A 176 36.62 11.31 21.02
C ARG A 176 36.69 12.12 22.32
N ASP A 177 37.45 11.63 23.29
CA ASP A 177 37.65 12.26 24.60
C ASP A 177 38.38 13.62 24.55
N ALA A 178 39.04 13.92 23.43
CA ALA A 178 39.71 15.20 23.20
C ALA A 178 38.76 16.32 22.72
N ALA A 179 37.53 16.01 22.31
CA ALA A 179 36.55 17.01 21.93
C ALA A 179 35.97 17.67 23.19
N GLY A 180 36.10 19.00 23.29
CA GLY A 180 35.54 19.78 24.41
C GLY A 180 34.01 19.73 24.45
N GLU A 181 33.44 20.01 25.62
CA GLU A 181 31.99 19.94 25.90
C GLU A 181 31.15 20.80 24.94
N ASP A 182 31.63 22.01 24.61
CA ASP A 182 30.98 22.93 23.65
C ASP A 182 30.84 22.32 22.26
N ARG A 183 31.82 21.51 21.84
CA ARG A 183 31.83 20.87 20.52
C ARG A 183 30.82 19.72 20.46
N TYR A 184 30.68 18.96 21.54
CA TYR A 184 29.62 17.94 21.63
C TYR A 184 28.21 18.54 21.67
N ALA A 185 28.03 19.69 22.32
CA ALA A 185 26.75 20.40 22.28
C ALA A 185 26.39 20.84 20.85
N GLU A 186 27.38 21.31 20.08
CA GLU A 186 27.21 21.65 18.67
C GLU A 186 26.90 20.41 17.81
N TYR A 187 27.64 19.32 17.98
CA TYR A 187 27.36 18.05 17.27
C TYR A 187 25.97 17.50 17.56
N ASN A 188 25.52 17.56 18.83
CA ASN A 188 24.20 17.10 19.21
C ASN A 188 23.09 17.88 18.48
N ARG A 189 23.23 19.22 18.37
CA ARG A 189 22.28 20.04 17.61
C ARG A 189 22.23 19.66 16.14
N VAL A 190 23.38 19.40 15.53
CA VAL A 190 23.49 18.98 14.12
C VAL A 190 22.88 17.61 13.89
N LEU A 191 23.14 16.65 14.77
CA LEU A 191 22.57 15.30 14.69
C LEU A 191 21.04 15.33 14.87
N GLU A 192 20.52 16.15 15.77
CA GLU A 192 19.07 16.33 15.96
C GLU A 192 18.41 16.95 14.72
N ALA A 193 19.02 17.98 14.14
CA ALA A 193 18.55 18.57 12.89
C ALA A 193 18.53 17.55 11.75
N ARG A 194 19.61 16.76 11.60
CA ARG A 194 19.68 15.73 10.56
C ARG A 194 18.70 14.59 10.79
N LEU A 195 18.51 14.14 12.03
CA LEU A 195 17.49 13.14 12.39
C LEU A 195 16.09 13.61 12.01
N ALA A 196 15.75 14.87 12.33
CA ALA A 196 14.48 15.46 11.92
C ALA A 196 14.35 15.55 10.39
N GLY A 197 15.46 15.83 9.68
CA GLY A 197 15.52 15.80 8.22
C GLY A 197 15.23 14.40 7.64
N VAL A 198 15.93 13.39 8.10
CA VAL A 198 15.74 11.99 7.65
C VAL A 198 14.33 11.49 7.97
N ALA A 199 13.79 11.82 9.15
CA ALA A 199 12.41 11.45 9.49
C ALA A 199 11.39 12.07 8.50
N ARG A 200 11.61 13.31 8.04
CA ARG A 200 10.79 13.92 6.98
C ARG A 200 10.98 13.24 5.63
N GLU A 201 12.21 12.87 5.28
CA GLU A 201 12.53 12.13 4.04
C GLU A 201 11.81 10.76 4.02
N ILE A 202 11.86 10.00 5.12
CA ILE A 202 11.16 8.70 5.26
C ILE A 202 9.64 8.90 5.16
N ALA A 203 9.08 9.87 5.89
CA ALA A 203 7.65 10.13 5.85
C ALA A 203 7.18 10.59 4.46
N ALA A 204 8.03 11.30 3.71
CA ALA A 204 7.74 11.67 2.33
C ALA A 204 7.78 10.46 1.39
N ALA A 205 8.77 9.57 1.53
CA ALA A 205 8.85 8.32 0.77
C ALA A 205 7.61 7.44 1.03
N GLU A 206 7.23 7.24 2.29
CA GLU A 206 6.04 6.45 2.65
C GLU A 206 4.76 7.07 2.08
N ARG A 207 4.55 8.39 2.22
CA ARG A 207 3.38 9.07 1.62
C ARG A 207 3.35 8.93 0.10
N GLY A 208 4.48 9.09 -0.57
CA GLY A 208 4.58 8.93 -2.02
C GLY A 208 4.25 7.51 -2.46
N PHE A 209 4.77 6.51 -1.74
CA PHE A 209 4.45 5.11 -1.97
C PHE A 209 2.95 4.83 -1.79
N LYS A 210 2.36 5.29 -0.69
CA LYS A 210 0.92 5.13 -0.42
C LYS A 210 0.05 5.77 -1.49
N ALA A 211 0.37 7.00 -1.90
CA ALA A 211 -0.39 7.68 -2.94
C ALA A 211 -0.29 6.96 -4.29
N ARG A 212 0.91 6.45 -4.63
CA ARG A 212 1.17 5.76 -5.89
C ARG A 212 0.44 4.43 -6.00
N TYR A 213 0.46 3.62 -4.94
CA TYR A 213 -0.14 2.29 -4.88
C TYR A 213 -1.47 2.28 -4.13
N ARG A 214 -2.01 3.47 -3.83
CA ARG A 214 -3.36 3.71 -3.28
C ARG A 214 -3.65 3.03 -1.93
N PHE A 215 -2.62 2.85 -1.13
CA PHE A 215 -2.80 2.47 0.27
C PHE A 215 -3.54 3.58 1.03
N ASP A 216 -4.26 3.19 2.08
CA ASP A 216 -4.88 4.14 3.00
C ASP A 216 -3.79 5.09 3.57
N PRO A 217 -3.96 6.42 3.46
CA PRO A 217 -3.02 7.39 4.03
C PRO A 217 -2.71 7.17 5.52
N GLU A 218 -3.68 6.64 6.29
CA GLU A 218 -3.56 6.38 7.73
C GLU A 218 -2.94 5.02 8.07
N GLN A 219 -2.91 4.07 7.13
CA GLN A 219 -2.34 2.74 7.35
C GLN A 219 -0.84 2.84 7.60
N SER A 220 -0.33 2.21 8.66
CA SER A 220 1.13 2.12 8.88
C SER A 220 1.76 1.10 7.94
N ILE A 221 2.87 1.45 7.30
CA ILE A 221 3.64 0.53 6.43
C ILE A 221 5.05 0.34 7.00
N ASP A 222 5.43 -0.92 7.23
CA ASP A 222 6.84 -1.28 7.44
C ASP A 222 7.43 -1.72 6.09
N PRO A 223 8.46 -1.03 5.58
CA PRO A 223 9.09 -1.42 4.32
C PRO A 223 9.74 -2.82 4.36
N ALA A 224 10.01 -3.38 5.54
CA ALA A 224 10.55 -4.74 5.65
C ALA A 224 9.53 -5.81 5.24
N ASP A 225 8.23 -5.55 5.43
CA ASP A 225 7.15 -6.52 5.24
C ASP A 225 6.50 -6.39 3.85
N LEU A 226 6.64 -5.24 3.19
CA LEU A 226 6.00 -4.93 1.90
C LEU A 226 6.15 -5.99 0.80
N MET A 227 7.32 -6.63 0.72
CA MET A 227 7.55 -7.65 -0.32
C MET A 227 6.84 -8.96 0.02
N GLU A 228 6.76 -9.33 1.29
CA GLU A 228 5.99 -10.50 1.75
C GLU A 228 4.49 -10.25 1.55
N ASP A 229 4.01 -9.05 1.89
CA ASP A 229 2.63 -8.64 1.67
C ASP A 229 2.26 -8.67 0.17
N LEU A 230 3.14 -8.18 -0.70
CA LEU A 230 2.93 -8.24 -2.16
C LEU A 230 2.92 -9.67 -2.70
N ASP A 231 3.80 -10.54 -2.20
CA ASP A 231 3.80 -11.96 -2.56
C ASP A 231 2.49 -12.65 -2.17
N ALA A 232 1.94 -12.31 -0.99
CA ALA A 232 0.65 -12.80 -0.53
C ALA A 232 -0.50 -12.30 -1.40
N GLU A 233 -0.54 -11.00 -1.71
CA GLU A 233 -1.54 -10.41 -2.61
C GLU A 233 -1.52 -11.05 -4.00
N ILE A 234 -0.33 -11.27 -4.57
CA ILE A 234 -0.18 -11.98 -5.85
C ILE A 234 -0.72 -13.42 -5.76
N ALA A 235 -0.52 -14.11 -4.63
CA ALA A 235 -1.05 -15.45 -4.44
C ALA A 235 -2.58 -15.44 -4.37
N ASP A 236 -3.16 -14.50 -3.63
CA ASP A 236 -4.61 -14.34 -3.48
C ASP A 236 -5.28 -14.02 -4.83
N VAL A 237 -4.72 -13.08 -5.60
CA VAL A 237 -5.22 -12.75 -6.94
C VAL A 237 -5.14 -13.95 -7.89
N ARG A 238 -4.06 -14.74 -7.83
CA ARG A 238 -3.93 -15.96 -8.65
C ARG A 238 -4.95 -17.02 -8.27
N GLU A 239 -5.19 -17.23 -6.98
CA GLU A 239 -6.21 -18.15 -6.51
C GLU A 239 -7.58 -17.70 -7.03
N TYR A 240 -7.89 -16.41 -6.89
CA TYR A 240 -9.15 -15.85 -7.35
C TYR A 240 -9.33 -15.92 -8.87
N ILE A 241 -8.29 -15.65 -9.66
CA ILE A 241 -8.30 -15.89 -11.11
C ILE A 241 -8.65 -17.36 -11.41
N GLY A 242 -8.05 -18.31 -10.69
CA GLY A 242 -8.36 -19.74 -10.84
C GLY A 242 -9.83 -20.06 -10.53
N GLU A 243 -10.41 -19.40 -9.52
CA GLU A 243 -11.85 -19.50 -9.22
C GLU A 243 -12.71 -18.95 -10.37
N LEU A 244 -12.39 -17.77 -10.89
CA LEU A 244 -13.10 -17.14 -12.01
C LEU A 244 -13.02 -18.00 -13.29
N GLU A 245 -11.86 -18.57 -13.59
CA GLU A 245 -11.67 -19.51 -14.70
C GLU A 245 -12.54 -20.76 -14.53
N PHE A 246 -12.53 -21.36 -13.34
CA PHE A 246 -13.35 -22.53 -13.04
C PHE A 246 -14.85 -22.20 -13.15
N GLU A 247 -15.28 -21.04 -12.68
CA GLU A 247 -16.67 -20.58 -12.84
C GLU A 247 -17.05 -20.45 -14.31
N LEU A 248 -16.19 -19.84 -15.13
CA LEU A 248 -16.40 -19.74 -16.58
C LEU A 248 -16.54 -21.11 -17.25
N GLU A 249 -15.80 -22.13 -16.81
CA GLU A 249 -15.94 -23.50 -17.31
C GLU A 249 -17.33 -24.10 -17.00
N GLN A 250 -17.95 -23.74 -15.88
CA GLN A 250 -19.31 -24.21 -15.55
C GLN A 250 -20.36 -23.68 -16.54
N PHE A 251 -20.11 -22.56 -17.22
CA PHE A 251 -21.03 -21.99 -18.22
C PHE A 251 -21.06 -22.75 -19.55
N VAL A 252 -20.25 -23.81 -19.71
CA VAL A 252 -20.31 -24.72 -20.86
C VAL A 252 -21.58 -25.58 -20.83
N ASP A 253 -22.15 -25.85 -19.65
CA ASP A 253 -23.38 -26.64 -19.47
C ASP A 253 -24.39 -25.95 -18.54
N MET A 254 -25.61 -25.76 -19.03
CA MET A 254 -26.72 -25.19 -18.27
C MET A 254 -27.06 -25.96 -16.97
N GLN A 255 -26.79 -27.27 -16.89
CA GLN A 255 -26.98 -28.02 -15.65
C GLN A 255 -25.94 -27.65 -14.58
N GLN A 256 -24.71 -27.37 -14.99
CA GLN A 256 -23.64 -26.93 -14.10
C GLN A 256 -23.94 -25.52 -13.55
N VAL A 257 -24.36 -24.59 -14.42
CA VAL A 257 -24.82 -23.25 -14.03
C VAL A 257 -25.96 -23.33 -12.99
N LYS A 258 -26.94 -24.22 -13.18
CA LYS A 258 -28.02 -24.42 -12.20
C LYS A 258 -27.53 -24.96 -10.86
N ALA A 259 -26.63 -25.95 -10.88
CA ALA A 259 -26.06 -26.54 -9.68
C ALA A 259 -25.30 -25.47 -8.87
N TRP A 260 -24.51 -24.65 -9.55
CA TRP A 260 -23.77 -23.53 -8.98
C TRP A 260 -24.71 -22.46 -8.38
N LEU A 261 -25.69 -21.96 -9.14
CA LEU A 261 -26.67 -20.97 -8.64
C LEU A 261 -27.42 -21.47 -7.40
N LYS A 262 -27.73 -22.78 -7.37
CA LYS A 262 -28.39 -23.40 -6.21
C LYS A 262 -27.47 -23.49 -4.99
N ALA A 263 -26.18 -23.76 -5.19
CA ALA A 263 -25.18 -23.77 -4.13
C ALA A 263 -24.98 -22.35 -3.55
N MET A 264 -24.79 -21.37 -4.42
CA MET A 264 -24.66 -19.95 -4.06
C MET A 264 -25.88 -19.46 -3.25
N LYS A 265 -27.09 -19.75 -3.74
CA LYS A 265 -28.34 -19.43 -3.02
C LYS A 265 -28.42 -20.05 -1.62
N ARG A 266 -27.89 -21.27 -1.44
CA ARG A 266 -27.86 -21.95 -0.14
C ARG A 266 -26.87 -21.30 0.81
N GLN A 267 -25.70 -20.88 0.32
CA GLN A 267 -24.72 -20.15 1.11
C GLN A 267 -25.27 -18.80 1.56
N LEU A 268 -25.80 -17.97 0.64
CA LEU A 268 -26.42 -16.68 0.98
C LEU A 268 -27.55 -16.83 2.03
N ALA A 269 -28.37 -17.86 1.90
CA ALA A 269 -29.41 -18.16 2.89
C ALA A 269 -28.85 -18.63 4.24
N ALA A 270 -27.70 -19.31 4.26
CA ALA A 270 -27.04 -19.71 5.50
C ALA A 270 -26.40 -18.51 6.21
N THR A 271 -25.78 -17.59 5.47
CA THR A 271 -25.18 -16.35 5.99
C THR A 271 -26.24 -15.45 6.60
N ARG A 272 -27.34 -15.17 5.89
CA ARG A 272 -28.47 -14.37 6.41
C ARG A 272 -29.10 -14.95 7.68
N ARG A 273 -29.14 -16.28 7.84
CA ARG A 273 -29.64 -16.95 9.06
C ARG A 273 -28.68 -16.89 10.24
N ARG A 274 -27.40 -16.63 10.01
CA ARG A 274 -26.39 -16.40 11.06
C ARG A 274 -26.46 -14.95 11.51
N GLU A 275 -26.56 -14.01 10.56
CA GLU A 275 -26.72 -12.57 10.82
C GLU A 275 -28.02 -12.28 11.59
N ALA A 276 -29.15 -12.87 11.21
CA ALA A 276 -30.41 -12.71 11.93
C ALA A 276 -30.47 -13.38 13.31
N ARG A 277 -29.40 -14.08 13.72
CA ARG A 277 -29.26 -14.73 15.03
C ARG A 277 -28.32 -13.98 15.98
N ASN A 278 -27.60 -12.99 15.47
CA ASN A 278 -26.78 -12.05 16.24
C ASN A 278 -27.54 -10.74 16.45
#